data_AF-A0A9P6PBU0-F1
#
_entry.id   AF-A0A9P6PBU0-F1
#
_cell.length_a   1.000
_cell.length_b   1.000
_cell.length_c   1.000
_cell.angle_alpha   90.00
_cell.angle_beta   90.00
_cell.angle_gamma   90.00
#
_symmetry.space_group_name_H-M   'P 1'
#
loop_
_entity.id
_entity.type
_entity.pdbx_description
1 polymer ?
#
loop_
_entity_poly.entity_id
_entity_poly.type
_entity_poly.pdbx_seq_one_letter_code
_entity_poly.pdbx_strand_id
1 'polypeptide(L)'
;MQENNKSLGFSVSKQEMPNSMLTFWETTQEFIRNNPEMVIPYNMTILPWMMDENNEFNFCQLWSNFQIVDLAFLRSIEFQTYFKHLDRAGGFFYERWSDSTVTTVAAAMFLEKQAIHFFNQVGYSHGEVSHCPLNWEHLQQCSCDVADSYDFHSESCTINLLAHIDPQALDSMAEFAESYMVSEEN
;
A
#
# COMPACT_ATOMS: atom_id res chain seq x y z
N MET A 1 -2.10 15.93 3.54
CA MET A 1 -2.75 14.96 4.46
C MET A 1 -3.95 15.56 5.15
N GLN A 2 -3.78 16.51 6.08
CA GLN A 2 -4.88 17.11 6.86
C GLN A 2 -5.99 17.76 6.01
N GLU A 3 -5.65 18.71 5.13
CA GLU A 3 -6.64 19.45 4.32
C GLU A 3 -7.46 18.56 3.39
N ASN A 4 -6.90 17.41 2.98
CA ASN A 4 -7.52 16.46 2.06
C ASN A 4 -8.04 15.20 2.77
N ASN A 5 -8.16 15.23 4.11
CA ASN A 5 -8.64 14.12 4.95
C ASN A 5 -7.95 12.77 4.66
N LYS A 6 -6.64 12.80 4.40
CA LYS A 6 -5.84 11.58 4.17
C LYS A 6 -5.25 11.11 5.49
N SER A 7 -5.38 9.82 5.76
CA SER A 7 -4.93 9.16 7.00
C SER A 7 -3.65 8.34 6.80
N LEU A 8 -3.41 7.83 5.59
CA LEU A 8 -2.21 7.04 5.28
C LEU A 8 -1.70 7.41 3.90
N GLY A 9 -0.42 7.75 3.80
CA GLY A 9 0.23 8.02 2.53
C GLY A 9 1.52 7.25 2.36
N PHE A 10 1.82 6.86 1.13
CA PHE A 10 2.93 5.98 0.74
C PHE A 10 3.51 6.40 -0.61
N SER A 11 4.72 5.94 -0.92
CA SER A 11 5.38 6.14 -2.22
C SER A 11 5.65 4.83 -2.96
N VAL A 12 5.71 3.69 -2.28
CA VAL A 12 5.87 2.36 -2.91
C VAL A 12 4.96 1.35 -2.24
N SER A 13 4.37 0.47 -3.05
CA SER A 13 3.75 -0.76 -2.56
C SER A 13 4.38 -1.97 -3.24
N LYS A 14 4.51 -3.07 -2.48
CA LYS A 14 5.21 -4.27 -2.95
C LYS A 14 4.61 -5.52 -2.35
N GLN A 15 4.91 -6.68 -2.94
CA GLN A 15 4.61 -7.96 -2.32
C GLN A 15 5.57 -8.26 -1.16
N GLU A 16 5.04 -8.84 -0.09
CA GLU A 16 5.83 -9.44 0.99
C GLU A 16 6.17 -10.90 0.66
N MET A 17 7.20 -11.45 1.29
CA MET A 17 7.57 -12.86 1.13
C MET A 17 6.49 -13.77 1.75
N PRO A 18 5.82 -14.64 0.98
CA PRO A 18 4.74 -15.50 1.51
C PRO A 18 5.17 -16.37 2.69
N ASN A 19 6.41 -16.90 2.64
CA ASN A 19 6.96 -17.77 3.68
C ASN A 19 7.23 -17.06 5.01
N SER A 20 7.11 -15.74 5.08
CA SER A 20 7.35 -14.96 6.30
C SER A 20 6.11 -14.80 7.18
N MET A 21 4.93 -15.16 6.67
CA MET A 21 3.65 -14.82 7.29
C MET A 21 2.55 -15.87 7.01
N LEU A 22 2.89 -17.14 7.18
CA LEU A 22 2.05 -18.29 6.85
C LEU A 22 0.68 -18.25 7.53
N THR A 23 0.62 -17.85 8.81
CA THR A 23 -0.64 -17.82 9.58
C THR A 23 -1.26 -16.41 9.70
N PHE A 24 -0.63 -15.40 9.10
CA PHE A 24 -1.05 -14.01 9.26
C PHE A 24 -2.47 -13.75 8.73
N TRP A 25 -2.76 -14.22 7.51
CA TRP A 25 -4.05 -13.96 6.89
C TRP A 25 -5.18 -14.72 7.58
N GLU A 26 -4.95 -15.99 7.96
CA GLU A 26 -5.91 -16.77 8.74
C GLU A 26 -6.22 -16.08 10.09
N THR A 27 -5.18 -15.60 10.79
CA THR A 27 -5.33 -14.83 12.04
C THR A 27 -6.14 -13.55 11.83
N THR A 28 -5.95 -12.88 10.69
CA THR A 28 -6.71 -11.67 10.33
C THR A 28 -8.17 -12.01 10.00
N GLN A 29 -8.44 -13.09 9.27
CA GLN A 29 -9.80 -13.54 8.99
C GLN A 29 -10.55 -13.94 10.26
N GLU A 30 -9.85 -14.53 11.25
CA GLU A 30 -10.42 -14.75 12.58
C GLU A 30 -10.84 -13.44 13.25
N PHE A 31 -9.97 -12.42 13.22
CA PHE A 31 -10.29 -11.10 13.75
C PHE A 31 -11.55 -10.50 13.10
N ILE A 32 -11.64 -10.54 11.77
CA ILE A 32 -12.78 -10.03 10.99
C ILE A 32 -14.07 -10.76 11.39
N ARG A 33 -14.04 -12.09 11.52
CA ARG A 33 -15.21 -12.89 11.92
C ARG A 33 -15.69 -12.55 13.33
N ASN A 34 -14.77 -12.21 14.24
CA ASN A 34 -15.08 -11.92 15.63
C ASN A 34 -15.44 -10.44 15.89
N ASN A 35 -15.11 -9.52 14.98
CA ASN A 35 -15.34 -8.08 15.13
C ASN A 35 -15.90 -7.44 13.84
N PRO A 36 -16.97 -7.99 13.23
CA PRO A 36 -17.49 -7.51 11.95
C PRO A 36 -17.94 -6.04 11.99
N GLU A 37 -18.32 -5.54 13.16
CA GLU A 37 -18.73 -4.14 13.38
C GLU A 37 -17.58 -3.13 13.31
N MET A 38 -16.33 -3.58 13.45
CA MET A 38 -15.14 -2.73 13.34
C MET A 38 -14.65 -2.58 11.89
N VAL A 39 -15.15 -3.40 10.97
CA VAL A 39 -14.65 -3.48 9.59
C VAL A 39 -15.54 -2.69 8.65
N ILE A 40 -14.94 -1.81 7.86
CA ILE A 40 -15.64 -1.02 6.84
C ILE A 40 -16.14 -1.96 5.71
N PRO A 41 -17.31 -1.69 5.10
CA PRO A 41 -17.82 -2.47 3.99
C PRO A 41 -16.79 -2.66 2.86
N TYR A 42 -16.64 -3.89 2.39
CA TYR A 42 -15.60 -4.32 1.43
C TYR A 42 -15.43 -3.40 0.21
N ASN A 43 -16.54 -2.93 -0.37
CA ASN A 43 -16.55 -2.06 -1.55
C ASN A 43 -16.04 -0.62 -1.32
N MET A 44 -15.95 -0.18 -0.06
CA MET A 44 -15.43 1.14 0.33
C MET A 44 -13.92 1.10 0.64
N THR A 45 -13.32 -0.10 0.67
CA THR A 45 -11.93 -0.30 1.13
C THR A 45 -10.99 -0.71 -0.01
N ILE A 46 -9.72 -0.91 0.34
CA ILE A 46 -8.72 -1.53 -0.54
C ILE A 46 -8.57 -3.05 -0.33
N LEU A 47 -9.41 -3.70 0.50
CA LEU A 47 -9.39 -5.17 0.63
C LEU A 47 -9.50 -5.91 -0.72
N PRO A 48 -10.30 -5.46 -1.72
CA PRO A 48 -10.31 -6.10 -3.03
C PRO A 48 -8.95 -6.14 -3.73
N TRP A 49 -8.11 -5.12 -3.52
CA TRP A 49 -6.76 -5.07 -4.08
C TRP A 49 -5.80 -6.04 -3.39
N MET A 50 -6.13 -6.52 -2.18
CA MET A 50 -5.30 -7.47 -1.42
C MET A 50 -5.63 -8.94 -1.72
N MET A 51 -6.61 -9.19 -2.59
CA MET A 51 -7.00 -10.54 -3.01
C MET A 51 -6.49 -10.84 -4.42
N ASP A 52 -6.09 -12.08 -4.67
CA ASP A 52 -5.81 -12.59 -6.00
C ASP A 52 -7.08 -13.09 -6.71
N GLU A 53 -6.94 -13.67 -7.90
CA GLU A 53 -8.05 -14.20 -8.70
C GLU A 53 -8.79 -15.38 -8.02
N ASN A 54 -8.15 -16.07 -7.08
CA ASN A 54 -8.72 -17.18 -6.31
C ASN A 54 -9.29 -16.70 -4.97
N ASN A 55 -9.30 -15.39 -4.72
CA ASN A 55 -9.70 -14.78 -3.46
C ASN A 55 -8.79 -15.19 -2.28
N GLU A 56 -7.51 -15.43 -2.57
CA GLU A 56 -6.44 -15.62 -1.60
C GLU A 56 -5.67 -14.31 -1.37
N PHE A 57 -5.03 -14.20 -0.21
CA PHE A 57 -4.23 -13.02 0.12
C PHE A 57 -2.99 -12.93 -0.80
N ASN A 58 -2.86 -11.83 -1.53
CA ASN A 58 -1.82 -11.66 -2.55
C ASN A 58 -0.48 -11.07 -2.04
N PHE A 59 -0.37 -10.89 -0.72
CA PHE A 59 0.81 -10.37 -0.03
C PHE A 59 1.18 -8.91 -0.35
N CYS A 60 0.33 -8.15 -1.04
CA CYS A 60 0.58 -6.73 -1.30
C CYS A 60 0.53 -5.89 0.00
N GLN A 61 1.53 -5.03 0.16
CA GLN A 61 1.66 -4.11 1.29
C GLN A 61 2.13 -2.72 0.83
N LEU A 62 1.67 -1.69 1.53
CA LEU A 62 2.23 -0.34 1.47
C LEU A 62 3.54 -0.33 2.25
N TRP A 63 4.65 0.00 1.60
CA TRP A 63 5.96 -0.20 2.18
C TRP A 63 6.29 0.86 3.24
N SER A 64 6.42 0.42 4.49
CA SER A 64 6.50 1.28 5.68
C SER A 64 7.81 2.04 5.85
N ASN A 65 8.85 1.72 5.07
CA ASN A 65 10.08 2.50 5.01
C ASN A 65 9.81 3.97 4.61
N PHE A 66 8.77 4.24 3.82
CA PHE A 66 8.20 5.57 3.63
C PHE A 66 6.69 5.56 3.88
N GLN A 67 6.28 6.13 5.01
CA GLN A 67 4.87 6.37 5.32
C GLN A 67 4.67 7.74 5.97
N ILE A 68 3.64 8.45 5.52
CA ILE A 68 3.10 9.62 6.21
C ILE A 68 1.74 9.22 6.75
N VAL A 69 1.63 9.07 8.06
CA VAL A 69 0.46 8.48 8.72
C VAL A 69 -0.13 9.43 9.76
N ASP A 70 -1.47 9.50 9.80
CA ASP A 70 -2.19 10.12 10.89
C ASP A 70 -2.13 9.20 12.11
N LEU A 71 -1.49 9.67 13.19
CA LEU A 71 -1.39 8.89 14.42
C LEU A 71 -2.75 8.66 15.09
N ALA A 72 -3.79 9.44 14.76
CA ALA A 72 -5.15 9.16 15.23
C ALA A 72 -5.65 7.80 14.72
N PHE A 73 -5.33 7.43 13.48
CA PHE A 73 -5.63 6.10 12.93
C PHE A 73 -4.91 4.99 13.71
N LEU A 74 -3.60 5.12 13.96
CA LEU A 74 -2.85 4.11 14.72
C LEU A 74 -3.31 4.02 16.19
N ARG A 75 -3.88 5.09 16.74
CA ARG A 75 -4.42 5.14 18.11
C ARG A 75 -5.90 4.78 18.18
N SER A 76 -6.55 4.49 17.07
CA SER A 76 -7.97 4.15 17.03
C SER A 76 -8.24 2.85 17.78
N ILE A 77 -9.49 2.66 18.22
CA ILE A 77 -9.87 1.44 18.95
C ILE A 77 -9.74 0.20 18.06
N GLU A 78 -10.07 0.33 16.78
CA GLU A 78 -10.01 -0.71 15.77
C GLU A 78 -8.56 -1.18 15.56
N PHE A 79 -7.65 -0.24 15.27
CA PHE A 79 -6.23 -0.56 15.08
C PHE A 79 -5.62 -1.18 16.33
N GLN A 80 -5.87 -0.60 17.51
CA GLN A 80 -5.32 -1.10 18.77
C GLN A 80 -5.87 -2.47 19.15
N THR A 81 -7.13 -2.76 18.82
CA THR A 81 -7.74 -4.07 19.08
C THR A 81 -7.18 -5.13 18.13
N TYR A 82 -7.04 -4.80 16.85
CA TYR A 82 -6.41 -5.68 15.86
C TYR A 82 -4.95 -5.97 16.18
N PHE A 83 -4.15 -4.94 16.51
CA PHE A 83 -2.76 -5.13 16.90
C PHE A 83 -2.61 -6.05 18.12
N LYS A 84 -3.47 -5.90 19.15
CA LYS A 84 -3.48 -6.79 20.32
C LYS A 84 -3.87 -8.23 19.97
N HIS A 85 -4.76 -8.43 19.00
CA HIS A 85 -5.10 -9.75 18.50
C HIS A 85 -3.89 -10.43 17.85
N LEU A 86 -3.19 -9.70 16.98
CA LEU A 86 -1.96 -10.18 16.34
C LEU A 86 -0.83 -10.46 17.35
N ASP A 87 -0.61 -9.55 18.30
CA ASP A 87 0.42 -9.69 19.35
C ASP A 87 0.22 -10.97 20.17
N ARG A 88 -1.04 -11.29 20.53
CA ARG A 88 -1.38 -12.53 21.23
C ARG A 88 -1.18 -13.79 20.39
N ALA A 89 -1.38 -13.71 19.08
CA ALA A 89 -1.12 -14.82 18.17
C ALA A 89 0.39 -15.12 18.06
N GLY A 90 1.25 -14.14 18.31
CA GLY A 90 2.70 -14.33 18.45
C GLY A 90 3.47 -14.47 17.15
N GLY A 91 2.83 -14.28 15.99
CA GLY A 91 3.48 -14.41 14.68
C GLY A 91 4.59 -13.39 14.40
N PHE A 92 4.68 -12.32 15.19
CA PHE A 92 5.86 -11.44 15.19
C PHE A 92 7.15 -12.15 15.63
N PHE A 93 7.05 -13.21 16.45
CA PHE A 93 8.19 -13.95 16.99
C PHE A 93 8.29 -15.38 16.45
N TYR A 94 7.15 -16.04 16.23
CA TYR A 94 7.11 -17.40 15.68
C TYR A 94 7.18 -17.43 14.15
N GLU A 95 6.86 -16.31 13.50
CA GLU A 95 7.06 -16.07 12.08
C GLU A 95 7.85 -14.75 11.91
N ARG A 96 7.59 -13.97 10.85
CA ARG A 96 8.22 -12.66 10.64
C ARG A 96 7.19 -11.67 10.07
N TRP A 97 6.10 -11.48 10.80
CA TRP A 97 5.05 -10.55 10.40
C TRP A 97 5.59 -9.12 10.28
N SER A 98 5.40 -8.55 9.09
CA SER A 98 5.90 -7.23 8.71
C SER A 98 4.98 -6.12 9.19
N ASP A 99 5.53 -5.05 9.74
CA ASP A 99 4.76 -3.85 10.12
C ASP A 99 4.12 -3.16 8.91
N SER A 100 4.75 -3.25 7.73
CA SER A 100 4.18 -2.81 6.45
C SER A 100 2.86 -3.55 6.16
N THR A 101 2.86 -4.88 6.28
CA THR A 101 1.66 -5.71 6.06
C THR A 101 0.60 -5.44 7.12
N VAL A 102 0.98 -5.40 8.41
CA VAL A 102 0.04 -5.12 9.51
C VAL A 102 -0.68 -3.79 9.31
N THR A 103 0.08 -2.71 9.03
CA THR A 103 -0.49 -1.38 8.84
C THR A 103 -1.37 -1.32 7.59
N THR A 104 -0.97 -1.99 6.51
CA THR A 104 -1.75 -2.04 5.26
C THR A 104 -3.08 -2.76 5.43
N VAL A 105 -3.06 -3.92 6.08
CA VAL A 105 -4.27 -4.72 6.33
C VAL A 105 -5.20 -4.01 7.30
N ALA A 106 -4.67 -3.34 8.32
CA ALA A 106 -5.46 -2.48 9.19
C ALA A 106 -6.09 -1.31 8.42
N ALA A 107 -5.35 -0.66 7.52
CA ALA A 107 -5.89 0.40 6.66
C ALA A 107 -6.98 -0.14 5.73
N ALA A 108 -6.80 -1.33 5.19
CA ALA A 108 -7.80 -1.99 4.36
C ALA A 108 -9.08 -2.35 5.12
N MET A 109 -9.00 -2.64 6.42
CA MET A 109 -10.20 -2.94 7.22
C MET A 109 -10.86 -1.68 7.79
N PHE A 110 -10.10 -0.67 8.17
CA PHE A 110 -10.57 0.42 9.04
C PHE A 110 -10.56 1.80 8.40
N LEU A 111 -10.04 1.94 7.17
CA LEU A 111 -10.09 3.20 6.42
C LEU A 111 -10.88 3.03 5.12
N GLU A 112 -11.63 4.08 4.76
CA GLU A 112 -12.12 4.20 3.39
C GLU A 112 -10.95 4.39 2.44
N LYS A 113 -11.04 3.81 1.24
CA LYS A 113 -9.96 3.84 0.24
C LYS A 113 -9.52 5.25 -0.14
N GLN A 114 -10.43 6.23 -0.05
CA GLN A 114 -10.16 7.65 -0.30
C GLN A 114 -9.27 8.29 0.78
N ALA A 115 -9.14 7.70 1.97
CA ALA A 115 -8.24 8.18 3.02
C ALA A 115 -6.78 7.76 2.78
N ILE A 116 -6.53 6.89 1.79
CA ILE A 116 -5.19 6.44 1.38
C ILE A 116 -4.70 7.35 0.25
N HIS A 117 -3.41 7.68 0.25
CA HIS A 117 -2.82 8.59 -0.73
C HIS A 117 -1.48 8.08 -1.27
N PHE A 118 -1.37 7.99 -2.58
CA PHE A 118 -0.11 7.75 -3.27
C PHE A 118 0.60 9.07 -3.55
N PHE A 119 1.87 9.16 -3.18
CA PHE A 119 2.70 10.34 -3.39
C PHE A 119 3.55 10.24 -4.66
N ASN A 120 2.91 10.33 -5.83
CA ASN A 120 3.62 10.31 -7.13
C ASN A 120 4.68 11.41 -7.24
N GLN A 121 4.50 12.54 -6.54
CA GLN A 121 5.39 13.68 -6.61
C GLN A 121 6.66 13.56 -5.74
N VAL A 122 6.78 12.53 -4.90
CA VAL A 122 7.88 12.39 -3.95
C VAL A 122 8.85 11.32 -4.42
N GLY A 123 9.92 11.71 -5.13
CA GLY A 123 11.03 10.80 -5.41
C GLY A 123 11.62 10.23 -4.12
N TYR A 124 11.72 8.90 -4.03
CA TYR A 124 12.16 8.19 -2.83
C TYR A 124 13.05 7.00 -3.19
N SER A 125 14.04 6.70 -2.35
CA SER A 125 14.89 5.51 -2.51
C SER A 125 15.30 4.98 -1.15
N HIS A 126 15.28 3.65 -1.01
CA HIS A 126 15.84 2.95 0.13
C HIS A 126 16.36 1.57 -0.31
N GLY A 127 17.69 1.42 -0.41
CA GLY A 127 18.29 0.21 -0.95
C GLY A 127 17.98 0.06 -2.44
N GLU A 128 17.51 -1.11 -2.85
CA GLU A 128 17.16 -1.43 -4.25
C GLU A 128 15.74 -1.00 -4.64
N VAL A 129 14.97 -0.45 -3.70
CA VAL A 129 13.59 -0.02 -3.95
C VAL A 129 13.56 1.51 -4.06
N SER A 130 13.06 2.00 -5.19
CA SER A 130 12.91 3.41 -5.51
C SER A 130 11.52 3.72 -6.06
N HIS A 131 11.06 4.95 -5.87
CA HIS A 131 9.96 5.55 -6.60
C HIS A 131 10.48 6.80 -7.29
N CYS A 132 10.23 6.92 -8.60
CA CYS A 132 10.50 8.11 -9.37
C CYS A 132 9.18 8.70 -9.89
N PRO A 133 8.95 10.02 -9.79
CA PRO A 133 7.70 10.62 -10.25
C PRO A 133 7.40 10.34 -11.71
N LEU A 134 6.22 9.77 -11.97
CA LEU A 134 5.71 9.55 -13.33
C LEU A 134 4.94 10.78 -13.80
N ASN A 135 5.63 11.91 -13.85
CA ASN A 135 5.09 13.20 -14.25
C ASN A 135 6.23 14.14 -14.68
N TRP A 136 6.09 14.77 -15.85
CA TRP A 136 7.13 15.64 -16.42
C TRP A 136 7.51 16.84 -15.54
N GLU A 137 6.54 17.49 -14.90
CA GLU A 137 6.78 18.68 -14.06
C GLU A 137 7.65 18.33 -12.85
N HIS A 138 7.35 17.20 -12.21
CA HIS A 138 8.09 16.74 -11.04
C HIS A 138 9.42 16.08 -11.40
N LEU A 139 9.48 15.34 -12.51
CA LEU A 139 10.69 14.64 -12.96
C LEU A 139 11.85 15.62 -13.22
N GLN A 140 11.57 16.81 -13.75
CA GLN A 140 12.59 17.86 -13.98
C GLN A 140 13.27 18.34 -12.69
N GLN A 141 12.66 18.10 -11.54
CA GLN A 141 13.17 18.49 -10.22
C GLN A 141 13.82 17.30 -9.47
N CYS A 142 13.75 16.10 -10.05
CA CYS A 142 14.24 14.88 -9.45
C CYS A 142 15.62 14.47 -10.00
N SER A 143 16.30 13.58 -9.29
CA SER A 143 17.59 13.00 -9.70
C SER A 143 17.53 11.49 -9.93
N CYS A 144 16.31 10.92 -9.96
CA CYS A 144 16.07 9.51 -10.22
C CYS A 144 15.91 9.24 -11.71
N ASP A 145 16.17 8.00 -12.10
CA ASP A 145 15.79 7.47 -13.40
C ASP A 145 14.40 6.81 -13.29
N VAL A 146 13.52 7.11 -14.23
CA VAL A 146 12.18 6.52 -14.31
C VAL A 146 12.27 5.01 -14.56
N ALA A 147 13.26 4.58 -15.35
CA ALA A 147 13.47 3.17 -15.67
C ALA A 147 13.83 2.33 -14.43
N ASP A 148 14.43 2.96 -13.41
CA ASP A 148 14.78 2.33 -12.13
C ASP A 148 13.64 2.40 -11.09
N SER A 149 12.46 2.94 -11.45
CA SER A 149 11.34 2.99 -10.51
C SER A 149 10.80 1.60 -10.23
N TYR A 150 10.69 1.26 -8.94
CA TYR A 150 10.10 0.00 -8.48
C TYR A 150 8.63 -0.12 -8.86
N ASP A 151 7.95 0.97 -9.21
CA ASP A 151 6.55 0.93 -9.65
C ASP A 151 6.32 -0.03 -10.82
N PHE A 152 7.33 -0.21 -11.68
CA PHE A 152 7.30 -1.11 -12.84
C PHE A 152 7.86 -2.52 -12.55
N HIS A 153 8.36 -2.76 -11.34
CA HIS A 153 8.86 -4.06 -10.95
C HIS A 153 7.72 -5.09 -10.89
N SER A 154 8.00 -6.37 -11.20
CA SER A 154 6.96 -7.42 -11.24
C SER A 154 6.29 -7.67 -9.89
N GLU A 155 6.97 -7.34 -8.80
CA GLU A 155 6.47 -7.45 -7.42
C GLU A 155 5.91 -6.12 -6.89
N SER A 156 5.78 -5.11 -7.74
CA SER A 156 5.07 -3.87 -7.44
C SER A 156 3.58 -4.12 -7.34
N CYS A 157 2.93 -3.47 -6.38
CA CYS A 157 1.47 -3.49 -6.26
C CYS A 157 0.83 -2.12 -6.56
N THR A 158 1.64 -1.12 -6.96
CA THR A 158 1.23 0.29 -6.96
C THR A 158 0.19 0.58 -8.04
N ILE A 159 0.45 0.15 -9.27
CA ILE A 159 -0.43 0.41 -10.43
C ILE A 159 -1.84 -0.15 -10.18
N ASN A 160 -1.92 -1.41 -9.73
CA ASN A 160 -3.19 -2.06 -9.43
C ASN A 160 -3.93 -1.36 -8.28
N LEU A 161 -3.21 -0.86 -7.27
CA LEU A 161 -3.83 -0.12 -6.17
C LEU A 161 -4.47 1.19 -6.63
N LEU A 162 -3.82 1.91 -7.55
CA LEU A 162 -4.32 3.21 -8.02
C LEU A 162 -5.69 3.10 -8.69
N ALA A 163 -6.00 1.98 -9.36
CA ALA A 163 -7.33 1.73 -9.88
C ALA A 163 -8.44 1.76 -8.79
N HIS A 164 -8.09 1.53 -7.52
CA HIS A 164 -9.01 1.59 -6.39
C HIS A 164 -9.04 2.95 -5.69
N ILE A 165 -7.88 3.59 -5.52
CA ILE A 165 -7.72 4.79 -4.68
C ILE A 165 -7.65 6.10 -5.46
N ASP A 166 -7.13 6.08 -6.69
CA ASP A 166 -6.91 7.27 -7.52
C ASP A 166 -6.80 6.94 -9.03
N PRO A 167 -7.93 6.66 -9.71
CA PRO A 167 -7.92 6.34 -11.14
C PRO A 167 -7.38 7.47 -12.02
N GLN A 168 -7.54 8.73 -11.60
CA GLN A 168 -7.04 9.89 -12.36
C GLN A 168 -5.52 9.97 -12.33
N ALA A 169 -4.91 9.67 -11.19
CA ALA A 169 -3.46 9.54 -11.11
C ALA A 169 -2.96 8.40 -12.00
N LEU A 170 -3.66 7.25 -12.01
CA LEU A 170 -3.31 6.13 -12.89
C LEU A 170 -3.32 6.53 -14.37
N ASP A 171 -4.38 7.19 -14.84
CA ASP A 171 -4.49 7.65 -16.22
C ASP A 171 -3.35 8.63 -16.56
N SER A 172 -3.08 9.60 -15.68
CA SER A 172 -2.01 10.59 -15.86
C SER A 172 -0.62 9.94 -15.93
N MET A 173 -0.38 8.92 -15.10
CA MET A 173 0.88 8.16 -15.07
C MET A 173 1.05 7.31 -16.33
N ALA A 174 -0.05 6.74 -16.86
CA ALA A 174 -0.04 6.00 -18.11
C ALA A 174 0.28 6.91 -19.31
N GLU A 175 -0.36 8.07 -19.41
CA GLU A 175 -0.07 9.07 -20.44
C GLU A 175 1.40 9.53 -20.39
N PHE A 176 1.93 9.75 -19.18
CA PHE A 176 3.35 10.05 -18.99
C PHE A 176 4.23 8.91 -19.53
N ALA A 177 3.97 7.66 -19.13
CA ALA A 177 4.79 6.51 -19.54
C ALA A 177 4.81 6.33 -21.07
N GLU A 178 3.66 6.46 -21.74
CA GLU A 178 3.57 6.41 -23.20
C GLU A 178 4.44 7.49 -23.85
N SER A 179 4.38 8.73 -23.34
CA SER A 179 5.17 9.84 -23.86
C SER A 179 6.68 9.68 -23.60
N TYR A 180 7.05 9.13 -22.44
CA TYR A 180 8.43 8.90 -22.04
C TYR A 180 9.10 7.86 -22.95
N MET A 181 8.41 6.75 -23.24
CA MET A 181 8.93 5.70 -24.14
C MET A 181 9.21 6.23 -25.55
N VAL A 182 8.35 7.10 -26.10
CA VAL A 182 8.57 7.72 -27.42
C VAL A 182 9.77 8.68 -27.41
N SER A 183 10.06 9.31 -26.27
CA SER A 183 11.19 10.23 -26.14
C SER A 183 12.54 9.52 -26.06
N GLU A 184 12.60 8.33 -25.47
CA GLU A 184 13.83 7.52 -25.35
C GLU A 184 14.21 6.82 -26.67
N GLU A 185 13.27 6.65 -27.61
CA GLU A 185 13.52 6.05 -28.92
C GLU A 185 14.13 7.02 -29.96
N ASN A 186 14.17 8.33 -29.67
CA ASN A 186 14.65 9.40 -30.58
C ASN A 186 15.95 10.05 -30.11
#